data_AF-A0A1F5WNK3-F1
#
_entry.id   AF-A0A1F5WNK3-F1
#
_cell.length_a   1.000
_cell.length_b   1.000
_cell.length_c   1.000
_cell.angle_alpha   90.00
_cell.angle_beta   90.00
_cell.angle_gamma   90.00
#
_symmetry.space_group_name_H-M   'P 1'
#
loop_
_entity.id
_entity.type
_entity.pdbx_description
1 polymer ?
#
loop_
_entity_poly.entity_id
_entity_poly.type
_entity_poly.pdbx_seq_one_letter_code
_entity_poly.pdbx_strand_id
1 'polypeptide(L)'
;MLNKKSIASFQATFLIVALASGITSPIFVLATNNDDENTDADVSVTKIVCDSESDLPNWGLGGPDITASTASDFLAENENCHLESGWLFQWAPENPASIDPGGSFIGEVGNPWTTFGPTDISGVAMTTIDTLTVGAFAWVREVLQSGYIPFTFDQDNQTNEDDVSAEMYCATDVMNYDNLDSVDYPEAGGTYYCIAFNVAVPTPTPTPTPEPTPTPTPTPESSPTPTPEPTPTPTPTPTPDNGGTGGSGDNPPVSTASTGGGSGGGGGILGSFGSIGIGGGPIVPSTPPAGQVLGETTSCGIYLNEYIKYGGKNNPEEVKKLQAFLNRHEGTNIPITGFYGPMTHKAVHDLQAKYWEEILKPWVKYGLATEHTSTGYVYKTTKRWINNANCSTLNLPQPELP
;
A
#
# COMPACT_ATOMS: atom_id res chain seq x y z
N MET A 1 4.78 31.77 10.86
CA MET A 1 3.85 32.68 10.16
C MET A 1 4.45 34.09 10.10
N LEU A 2 5.15 34.44 9.02
CA LEU A 2 5.49 35.85 8.77
C LEU A 2 4.32 36.51 8.04
N ASN A 3 3.90 37.68 8.53
CA ASN A 3 2.69 38.38 8.09
C ASN A 3 2.92 39.11 6.75
N LYS A 4 1.96 39.01 5.82
CA LYS A 4 1.99 39.54 4.43
C LYS A 4 2.37 41.03 4.30
N LYS A 5 2.29 41.81 5.39
CA LYS A 5 2.69 43.23 5.41
C LYS A 5 4.21 43.49 5.37
N SER A 6 5.06 42.55 5.80
CA SER A 6 6.52 42.77 5.78
C SER A 6 7.15 42.62 4.39
N ILE A 7 6.54 41.82 3.51
CA ILE A 7 7.04 41.56 2.15
C ILE A 7 6.88 42.79 1.25
N ALA A 8 5.81 43.57 1.42
CA ALA A 8 5.59 44.81 0.69
C ALA A 8 6.60 45.91 1.06
N SER A 9 7.10 45.93 2.30
CA SER A 9 8.08 46.93 2.74
C SER A 9 9.48 46.67 2.18
N PHE A 10 9.83 45.41 1.86
CA PHE A 10 11.12 45.06 1.27
C PHE A 10 11.18 45.38 -0.24
N GLN A 11 10.05 45.24 -0.94
CA GLN A 11 9.91 45.56 -2.37
C GLN A 11 10.05 47.07 -2.65
N ALA A 12 9.61 47.94 -1.74
CA ALA A 12 9.71 49.39 -1.91
C ALA A 12 11.14 49.94 -1.73
N THR A 13 11.97 49.30 -0.89
CA THR A 13 13.34 49.76 -0.65
C THR A 13 14.29 49.40 -1.80
N PHE A 14 14.05 48.30 -2.53
CA PHE A 14 14.88 47.91 -3.67
C PHE A 14 14.62 48.73 -4.95
N LEU A 15 13.42 49.31 -5.09
CA LEU A 15 13.09 50.15 -6.25
C LEU A 15 13.75 51.54 -6.21
N ILE A 16 14.15 52.03 -5.03
CA ILE A 16 14.77 53.35 -4.87
C ILE A 16 16.29 53.31 -5.17
N VAL A 17 16.95 52.17 -5.01
CA VAL A 17 18.40 52.05 -5.26
C VAL A 17 18.74 51.94 -6.76
N ALA A 18 17.84 51.42 -7.59
CA ALA A 18 18.09 51.23 -9.02
C ALA A 18 18.00 52.52 -9.87
N LEU A 19 17.43 53.61 -9.36
CA LEU A 19 17.31 54.87 -10.09
C LEU A 19 18.54 55.80 -9.98
N ALA A 20 19.57 55.42 -9.21
CA ALA A 20 20.76 56.25 -9.00
C ALA A 20 22.01 55.85 -9.82
N SER A 21 21.97 54.77 -10.61
CA SER A 21 23.20 54.20 -11.22
C SER A 21 23.21 54.02 -12.74
N GLY A 22 22.29 54.64 -13.50
CA GLY A 22 22.47 54.88 -14.94
C GLY A 22 22.71 53.66 -15.84
N ILE A 23 22.25 52.46 -15.47
CA ILE A 23 22.47 51.25 -16.26
C ILE A 23 21.34 51.12 -17.31
N THR A 24 21.63 51.50 -18.56
CA THR A 24 20.72 51.30 -19.70
C THR A 24 20.97 49.94 -20.35
N SER A 25 20.49 48.87 -19.72
CA SER A 25 20.22 47.57 -20.36
C SER A 25 19.47 46.67 -19.37
N PRO A 26 18.34 46.03 -19.73
CA PRO A 26 17.69 45.09 -18.85
C PRO A 26 18.50 43.80 -18.86
N ILE A 27 19.43 43.65 -17.92
CA ILE A 27 19.90 42.33 -17.52
C ILE A 27 18.72 41.71 -16.77
N PHE A 28 17.96 40.89 -17.48
CA PHE A 28 16.93 40.04 -16.90
C PHE A 28 17.66 38.96 -16.09
N VAL A 29 18.00 39.27 -14.85
CA VAL A 29 18.35 38.23 -13.87
C VAL A 29 17.03 37.53 -13.57
N LEU A 30 16.79 36.42 -14.27
CA LEU A 30 15.82 35.42 -13.81
C LEU A 30 16.34 34.92 -12.47
N ALA A 31 15.88 35.55 -11.38
CA ALA A 31 15.82 34.86 -10.11
C ALA A 31 14.88 33.68 -10.36
N THR A 32 15.44 32.49 -10.51
CA THR A 32 14.67 31.26 -10.32
C THR A 32 14.22 31.32 -8.88
N ASN A 33 12.97 31.70 -8.66
CA ASN A 33 12.29 31.32 -7.43
C ASN A 33 12.42 29.79 -7.40
N ASN A 34 13.23 29.27 -6.49
CA ASN A 34 12.96 27.93 -5.98
C ASN A 34 11.65 28.07 -5.19
N ASP A 35 10.54 28.15 -5.91
CA ASP A 35 9.29 27.64 -5.39
C ASP A 35 9.57 26.14 -5.28
N ASP A 36 9.67 25.60 -4.07
CA ASP A 36 9.67 24.14 -3.87
C ASP A 36 8.48 23.62 -4.70
N GLU A 37 8.76 22.82 -5.74
CA GLU A 37 7.68 22.20 -6.51
C GLU A 37 6.80 21.47 -5.50
N ASN A 38 5.52 21.84 -5.42
CA ASN A 38 4.59 21.10 -4.59
C ASN A 38 4.55 19.68 -5.17
N THR A 39 5.00 18.69 -4.41
CA THR A 39 5.01 17.27 -4.81
C THR A 39 3.99 16.47 -4.02
N ASP A 40 3.20 17.14 -3.19
CA ASP A 40 2.26 16.52 -2.27
C ASP A 40 0.97 16.12 -3.00
N ALA A 41 0.47 14.92 -2.73
CA ALA A 41 -0.88 14.49 -3.04
C ALA A 41 -1.60 14.07 -1.76
N ASP A 42 -2.91 14.28 -1.71
CA ASP A 42 -3.73 13.92 -0.55
C ASP A 42 -4.42 12.57 -0.78
N VAL A 43 -4.44 11.74 0.26
CA VAL A 43 -5.21 10.49 0.31
C VAL A 43 -6.24 10.61 1.42
N SER A 44 -7.50 10.44 1.06
CA SER A 44 -8.68 10.52 1.92
C SER A 44 -9.31 9.15 2.08
N VAL A 45 -9.26 8.56 3.27
CA VAL A 45 -9.88 7.27 3.53
C VAL A 45 -11.14 7.46 4.37
N THR A 46 -12.27 6.93 3.88
CA THR A 46 -13.53 6.91 4.64
C THR A 46 -13.77 5.53 5.22
N LYS A 47 -14.08 5.47 6.52
CA LYS A 47 -14.41 4.23 7.22
C LYS A 47 -15.91 4.08 7.38
N ILE A 48 -16.42 2.92 6.95
CA ILE A 48 -17.81 2.50 7.13
C ILE A 48 -17.84 1.18 7.92
N VAL A 49 -18.78 1.09 8.85
CA VAL A 49 -19.13 -0.16 9.54
C VAL A 49 -20.61 -0.46 9.30
N CYS A 50 -20.91 -1.73 9.00
CA CYS A 50 -22.27 -2.21 8.77
C CYS A 50 -22.68 -3.26 9.80
N ASP A 51 -23.98 -3.46 9.94
CA ASP A 51 -24.55 -4.44 10.89
C ASP A 51 -24.29 -5.90 10.48
N SER A 52 -24.27 -6.19 9.17
CA SER A 52 -24.03 -7.54 8.64
C SER A 52 -23.15 -7.53 7.40
N GLU A 53 -22.49 -8.66 7.12
CA GLU A 53 -21.64 -8.80 5.93
C GLU A 53 -22.46 -8.64 4.64
N SER A 54 -23.71 -9.11 4.62
CA SER A 54 -24.58 -8.93 3.45
C SER A 54 -24.95 -7.48 3.13
N ASP A 55 -24.65 -6.52 4.01
CA ASP A 55 -24.79 -5.09 3.74
C ASP A 55 -23.54 -4.48 3.06
N LEU A 56 -22.44 -5.25 2.92
CA LEU A 56 -21.21 -4.81 2.26
C LEU A 56 -21.31 -4.86 0.73
N PRO A 57 -20.55 -4.02 0.00
CA PRO A 57 -20.76 -3.82 -1.43
C PRO A 57 -20.35 -5.00 -2.32
N ASN A 58 -19.48 -5.89 -1.83
CA ASN A 58 -18.99 -7.05 -2.58
C ASN A 58 -18.33 -6.69 -3.92
N TRP A 59 -17.49 -5.65 -3.91
CA TRP A 59 -16.83 -5.14 -5.12
C TRP A 59 -15.53 -5.85 -5.48
N GLY A 60 -15.12 -6.90 -4.75
CA GLY A 60 -13.83 -7.55 -4.97
C GLY A 60 -13.61 -8.04 -6.41
N LEU A 61 -14.67 -8.31 -7.18
CA LEU A 61 -14.58 -8.72 -8.59
C LEU A 61 -14.64 -7.55 -9.60
N GLY A 62 -14.61 -6.31 -9.13
CA GLY A 62 -14.69 -5.07 -9.90
C GLY A 62 -15.85 -4.20 -9.46
N GLY A 63 -15.54 -3.03 -8.89
CA GLY A 63 -16.51 -1.97 -8.54
C GLY A 63 -16.29 -0.66 -9.31
N PRO A 64 -17.10 0.38 -9.04
CA PRO A 64 -16.88 1.72 -9.57
C PRO A 64 -15.67 2.39 -8.90
N ASP A 65 -14.98 3.28 -9.63
CA ASP A 65 -13.90 4.10 -9.07
C ASP A 65 -14.33 4.82 -7.79
N ILE A 66 -13.42 4.88 -6.82
CA ILE A 66 -13.63 5.54 -5.53
C ILE A 66 -13.42 7.04 -5.70
N THR A 67 -14.47 7.80 -5.38
CA THR A 67 -14.52 9.25 -5.52
C THR A 67 -14.95 9.92 -4.22
N ALA A 68 -14.96 11.25 -4.19
CA ALA A 68 -15.41 12.02 -3.05
C ALA A 68 -16.85 11.72 -2.61
N SER A 69 -17.72 11.23 -3.50
CA SER A 69 -19.13 10.94 -3.19
C SER A 69 -19.41 9.47 -2.88
N THR A 70 -18.47 8.55 -3.14
CA THR A 70 -18.71 7.10 -3.03
C THR A 70 -19.26 6.71 -1.66
N ALA A 71 -18.70 7.23 -0.58
CA ALA A 71 -19.19 6.94 0.77
C ALA A 71 -20.59 7.51 1.04
N SER A 72 -20.87 8.75 0.62
CA SER A 72 -22.19 9.36 0.82
C SER A 72 -23.26 8.67 -0.03
N ASP A 73 -22.91 8.25 -1.24
CA ASP A 73 -23.82 7.56 -2.16
C ASP A 73 -24.14 6.16 -1.60
N PHE A 74 -23.12 5.42 -1.12
CA PHE A 74 -23.31 4.12 -0.48
C PHE A 74 -24.22 4.21 0.76
N LEU A 75 -23.98 5.17 1.66
CA LEU A 75 -24.76 5.32 2.89
C LEU A 75 -26.20 5.80 2.63
N ALA A 76 -26.46 6.47 1.51
CA ALA A 76 -27.82 6.86 1.13
C ALA A 76 -28.69 5.65 0.74
N GLU A 77 -28.06 4.54 0.34
CA GLU A 77 -28.74 3.31 -0.08
C GLU A 77 -28.70 2.20 0.98
N ASN A 78 -27.84 2.34 2.00
CA ASN A 78 -27.58 1.31 3.02
C ASN A 78 -27.77 1.85 4.45
N GLU A 79 -29.02 1.82 4.94
CA GLU A 79 -29.39 2.35 6.27
C GLU A 79 -28.76 1.57 7.45
N ASN A 80 -28.31 0.33 7.23
CA ASN A 80 -27.65 -0.51 8.23
C ASN A 80 -26.13 -0.24 8.36
N CYS A 81 -25.63 0.77 7.64
CA CYS A 81 -24.23 1.15 7.62
C CYS A 81 -24.05 2.57 8.15
N HIS A 82 -22.88 2.84 8.74
CA HIS A 82 -22.56 4.16 9.29
C HIS A 82 -21.08 4.49 9.17
N LEU A 83 -20.77 5.79 9.14
CA LEU A 83 -19.41 6.30 9.25
C LEU A 83 -18.84 5.98 10.62
N GLU A 84 -17.59 5.52 10.67
CA GLU A 84 -16.95 5.10 11.93
C GLU A 84 -15.69 5.90 12.24
N SER A 85 -15.62 6.42 13.46
CA SER A 85 -14.48 7.20 13.97
C SER A 85 -13.45 6.30 14.68
N GLY A 86 -12.22 6.79 14.88
CA GLY A 86 -11.22 6.07 15.67
C GLY A 86 -10.37 5.06 14.88
N TRP A 87 -10.53 4.98 13.55
CA TRP A 87 -9.86 3.98 12.72
C TRP A 87 -8.52 4.46 12.17
N LEU A 88 -7.49 3.61 12.24
CA LEU A 88 -6.16 3.92 11.70
C LEU A 88 -5.95 3.25 10.35
N PHE A 89 -5.13 3.88 9.52
CA PHE A 89 -4.71 3.38 8.22
C PHE A 89 -3.20 3.50 8.10
N GLN A 90 -2.61 2.79 7.15
CA GLN A 90 -1.21 2.97 6.81
C GLN A 90 -1.04 3.11 5.30
N TRP A 91 0.02 3.79 4.90
CA TRP A 91 0.47 3.79 3.52
C TRP A 91 1.95 3.45 3.41
N ALA A 92 2.36 2.92 2.26
CA ALA A 92 3.76 2.65 1.95
C ALA A 92 4.09 2.96 0.47
N PRO A 93 5.32 3.41 0.17
CA PRO A 93 5.76 3.58 -1.21
C PRO A 93 5.94 2.21 -1.90
N GLU A 94 5.91 2.18 -3.23
CA GLU A 94 6.23 0.97 -4.01
C GLU A 94 7.69 0.51 -3.81
N ASN A 95 8.61 1.43 -3.51
CA ASN A 95 10.03 1.16 -3.38
C ASN A 95 10.63 1.76 -2.09
N PRO A 96 11.20 0.96 -1.17
CA PRO A 96 11.37 -0.50 -1.25
C PRO A 96 10.03 -1.22 -1.28
N ALA A 97 9.97 -2.38 -1.95
CA ALA A 97 8.77 -3.19 -2.06
C ALA A 97 8.13 -3.36 -0.68
N SER A 98 6.94 -2.80 -0.51
CA SER A 98 6.06 -3.07 0.61
C SER A 98 5.73 -4.56 0.59
N ILE A 99 6.21 -5.28 1.60
CA ILE A 99 5.73 -6.63 1.84
C ILE A 99 4.29 -6.48 2.31
N ASP A 100 3.37 -7.08 1.56
CA ASP A 100 1.99 -7.23 1.99
C ASP A 100 1.98 -7.93 3.35
N PRO A 101 1.48 -7.27 4.41
CA PRO A 101 1.39 -7.90 5.72
C PRO A 101 0.40 -9.08 5.77
N GLY A 102 -0.38 -9.30 4.70
CA GLY A 102 -1.39 -10.32 4.56
C GLY A 102 -2.76 -9.80 4.99
N GLY A 103 -3.81 -10.15 4.24
CA GLY A 103 -5.17 -9.62 4.43
C GLY A 103 -5.68 -9.69 5.86
N SER A 104 -5.43 -10.79 6.57
CA SER A 104 -5.90 -11.01 7.96
C SER A 104 -4.99 -10.40 9.06
N PHE A 105 -3.96 -9.62 8.73
CA PHE A 105 -3.06 -9.06 9.73
C PHE A 105 -3.72 -7.94 10.55
N ILE A 106 -3.86 -8.19 11.86
CA ILE A 106 -4.40 -7.24 12.84
C ILE A 106 -3.27 -6.33 13.36
N GLY A 107 -3.50 -5.01 13.30
CA GLY A 107 -2.61 -4.00 13.86
C GLY A 107 -1.67 -3.34 12.85
N GLU A 108 -0.80 -2.48 13.39
CA GLU A 108 0.15 -1.68 12.62
C GLU A 108 1.36 -2.50 12.19
N VAL A 109 1.83 -2.24 10.97
CA VAL A 109 3.08 -2.78 10.44
C VAL A 109 4.15 -1.70 10.57
N GLY A 110 5.39 -2.10 10.85
CA GLY A 110 6.53 -1.19 10.87
C GLY A 110 6.98 -0.76 9.47
N ASN A 111 8.19 -0.19 9.39
CA ASN A 111 8.79 0.26 8.13
C ASN A 111 8.65 -0.79 6.98
N PRO A 112 8.25 -0.38 5.76
CA PRO A 112 8.13 0.99 5.24
C PRO A 112 6.78 1.68 5.49
N TRP A 113 5.89 1.09 6.28
CA TRP A 113 4.53 1.60 6.50
C TRP A 113 4.49 2.84 7.40
N THR A 114 3.70 3.83 6.97
CA THR A 114 3.44 5.09 7.68
C THR A 114 1.98 5.14 8.12
N THR A 115 1.75 5.18 9.43
CA THR A 115 0.40 5.24 10.02
C THR A 115 -0.19 6.65 9.96
N PHE A 116 -1.49 6.75 9.66
CA PHE A 116 -2.28 7.97 9.70
C PHE A 116 -3.70 7.71 10.23
N GLY A 117 -4.42 8.80 10.52
CA GLY A 117 -5.67 8.79 11.29
C GLY A 117 -5.44 9.18 12.76
N PRO A 118 -6.34 8.80 13.69
CA PRO A 118 -7.56 8.03 13.44
C PRO A 118 -8.60 8.79 12.60
N THR A 119 -9.60 8.08 12.06
CA THR A 119 -10.77 8.72 11.44
C THR A 119 -11.46 9.65 12.42
N ASP A 120 -11.88 10.80 11.92
CA ASP A 120 -12.61 11.78 12.70
C ASP A 120 -14.09 11.40 12.89
N ILE A 121 -14.89 12.32 13.43
CA ILE A 121 -16.33 12.12 13.64
C ILE A 121 -17.14 11.96 12.34
N SER A 122 -16.54 12.33 11.20
CA SER A 122 -17.12 12.15 9.87
C SER A 122 -16.65 10.84 9.25
N GLY A 123 -15.95 9.99 10.00
CA GLY A 123 -15.40 8.73 9.52
C GLY A 123 -14.23 8.89 8.54
N VAL A 124 -13.59 10.06 8.47
CA VAL A 124 -12.54 10.34 7.48
C VAL A 124 -11.16 10.45 8.14
N ALA A 125 -10.16 9.80 7.55
CA ALA A 125 -8.75 9.98 7.85
C ALA A 125 -8.03 10.49 6.60
N MET A 126 -7.18 11.52 6.77
CA MET A 126 -6.41 12.12 5.68
C MET A 126 -4.91 11.90 5.92
N THR A 127 -4.16 11.70 4.85
CA THR A 127 -2.71 11.81 4.84
C THR A 127 -2.24 12.49 3.56
N THR A 128 -1.02 13.01 3.61
CA THR A 128 -0.34 13.54 2.43
C THR A 128 0.81 12.59 2.08
N ILE A 129 0.99 12.34 0.78
CA ILE A 129 2.07 11.52 0.23
C ILE A 129 2.91 12.35 -0.74
N ASP A 130 4.23 12.13 -0.73
CA ASP A 130 5.14 12.79 -1.67
C ASP A 130 5.24 11.96 -2.95
N THR A 131 4.67 12.51 -4.04
CA THR A 131 4.60 11.88 -5.36
C THR A 131 5.96 11.54 -5.97
N LEU A 132 7.04 12.19 -5.52
CA LEU A 132 8.40 11.85 -5.95
C LEU A 132 8.97 10.61 -5.25
N THR A 133 8.43 10.25 -4.09
CA THR A 133 8.97 9.18 -3.25
C THR A 133 8.14 7.90 -3.28
N VAL A 134 6.83 8.01 -3.50
CA VAL A 134 5.93 6.85 -3.55
C VAL A 134 6.14 5.96 -4.77
N GLY A 135 6.65 6.49 -5.88
CA GLY A 135 6.88 5.72 -7.10
C GLY A 135 5.60 5.58 -7.93
N ALA A 136 5.33 4.37 -8.45
CA ALA A 136 4.14 4.11 -9.25
C ALA A 136 2.85 4.09 -8.43
N PHE A 137 2.97 3.61 -7.19
CA PHE A 137 1.84 3.26 -6.33
C PHE A 137 2.13 3.79 -4.93
N ALA A 138 1.12 4.42 -4.33
CA ALA A 138 1.05 4.48 -2.88
C ALA A 138 0.11 3.36 -2.43
N TRP A 139 0.68 2.35 -1.80
CA TRP A 139 -0.10 1.28 -1.18
C TRP A 139 -0.78 1.82 0.05
N VAL A 140 -2.05 1.52 0.24
CA VAL A 140 -2.86 1.94 1.37
C VAL A 140 -3.51 0.70 1.98
N ARG A 141 -3.50 0.62 3.31
CA ARG A 141 -4.13 -0.47 4.05
C ARG A 141 -4.88 0.01 5.27
N GLU A 142 -5.86 -0.77 5.68
CA GLU A 142 -6.52 -0.67 6.96
C GLU A 142 -5.64 -1.26 8.07
N VAL A 143 -5.50 -0.53 9.18
CA VAL A 143 -5.04 -1.13 10.44
C VAL A 143 -6.20 -1.93 11.01
N LEU A 144 -6.35 -3.17 10.54
CA LEU A 144 -7.44 -4.05 10.95
C LEU A 144 -7.44 -4.22 12.47
N GLN A 145 -8.63 -4.09 13.07
CA GLN A 145 -8.85 -4.23 14.50
C GLN A 145 -9.40 -5.62 14.83
N SER A 146 -9.11 -6.11 16.04
CA SER A 146 -9.73 -7.35 16.53
C SER A 146 -11.23 -7.17 16.72
N GLY A 147 -12.01 -8.22 16.47
CA GLY A 147 -13.46 -8.20 16.66
C GLY A 147 -14.25 -7.82 15.41
N TYR A 148 -13.58 -7.71 14.26
CA TYR A 148 -14.20 -7.57 12.93
C TYR A 148 -13.89 -8.78 12.06
N ILE A 149 -14.74 -9.04 11.06
CA ILE A 149 -14.47 -10.07 10.06
C ILE A 149 -13.14 -9.78 9.34
N PRO A 150 -12.35 -10.80 8.99
CA PRO A 150 -11.07 -10.62 8.31
C PRO A 150 -11.24 -10.35 6.81
N PHE A 151 -10.15 -9.99 6.16
CA PHE A 151 -10.04 -10.01 4.70
C PHE A 151 -9.75 -11.44 4.21
N THR A 152 -10.38 -11.85 3.12
CA THR A 152 -10.34 -13.23 2.61
C THR A 152 -9.35 -13.46 1.46
N PHE A 153 -8.94 -12.41 0.74
CA PHE A 153 -7.91 -12.50 -0.28
C PHE A 153 -6.52 -12.29 0.33
N ASP A 154 -5.58 -13.16 -0.02
CA ASP A 154 -4.17 -13.04 0.31
C ASP A 154 -3.27 -13.47 -0.87
N GLN A 155 -1.98 -13.10 -0.83
CA GLN A 155 -1.04 -13.43 -1.91
C GLN A 155 -0.70 -14.92 -2.03
N ASP A 156 -0.86 -15.69 -0.95
CA ASP A 156 -0.55 -17.11 -0.91
C ASP A 156 -1.66 -17.94 -1.59
N ASN A 157 -2.90 -17.46 -1.51
CA ASN A 157 -4.11 -18.05 -2.04
C ASN A 157 -4.97 -16.95 -2.70
N GLN A 158 -4.54 -16.55 -3.90
CA GLN A 158 -5.15 -15.53 -4.77
C GLN A 158 -6.53 -15.94 -5.33
N THR A 159 -7.42 -16.44 -4.46
CA THR A 159 -8.80 -16.80 -4.77
C THR A 159 -9.70 -15.70 -4.25
N ASN A 160 -10.45 -15.08 -5.15
CA ASN A 160 -11.38 -14.02 -4.80
C ASN A 160 -12.83 -14.55 -4.73
N GLU A 161 -12.99 -15.77 -4.23
CA GLU A 161 -14.25 -16.53 -4.24
C GLU A 161 -15.06 -16.38 -2.94
N ASP A 162 -14.42 -15.95 -1.85
CA ASP A 162 -15.07 -15.80 -0.54
C ASP A 162 -15.40 -14.33 -0.30
N ASP A 163 -16.66 -13.99 -0.53
CA ASP A 163 -17.19 -12.65 -0.41
C ASP A 163 -17.53 -12.27 1.05
N VAL A 164 -17.47 -13.23 1.97
CA VAL A 164 -17.67 -12.98 3.41
C VAL A 164 -16.41 -12.36 4.01
N SER A 165 -16.17 -11.09 3.70
CA SER A 165 -14.89 -10.41 3.92
C SER A 165 -15.07 -8.96 4.39
N ALA A 166 -14.09 -8.44 5.12
CA ALA A 166 -13.87 -6.99 5.13
C ALA A 166 -13.46 -6.52 3.73
N GLU A 167 -13.70 -5.24 3.41
CA GLU A 167 -13.43 -4.70 2.07
C GLU A 167 -12.70 -3.36 2.17
N MET A 168 -11.71 -3.13 1.32
CA MET A 168 -11.04 -1.84 1.20
C MET A 168 -10.71 -1.58 -0.27
N TYR A 169 -10.99 -0.35 -0.73
CA TYR A 169 -10.76 0.05 -2.12
C TYR A 169 -10.17 1.45 -2.22
N CYS A 170 -9.26 1.70 -3.17
CA CYS A 170 -8.65 3.02 -3.40
C CYS A 170 -8.66 3.42 -4.87
N ALA A 171 -9.09 4.66 -5.13
CA ALA A 171 -9.05 5.29 -6.44
C ALA A 171 -9.64 4.40 -7.56
N THR A 172 -8.79 3.77 -8.37
CA THR A 172 -9.19 2.92 -9.49
C THR A 172 -8.92 1.44 -9.26
N ASP A 173 -8.25 1.10 -8.16
CA ASP A 173 -8.09 -0.29 -7.73
C ASP A 173 -9.29 -0.62 -6.83
N VAL A 174 -10.21 -1.38 -7.43
CA VAL A 174 -11.50 -1.77 -6.82
C VAL A 174 -11.67 -3.25 -7.09
N MET A 175 -10.68 -4.01 -6.61
CA MET A 175 -10.47 -5.42 -6.88
C MET A 175 -9.98 -6.09 -5.59
N ASN A 176 -10.22 -7.39 -5.51
CA ASN A 176 -9.85 -8.28 -4.42
C ASN A 176 -10.53 -7.98 -3.07
N TYR A 177 -10.83 -9.03 -2.33
CA TYR A 177 -11.29 -8.95 -0.94
C TYR A 177 -10.08 -8.85 0.01
N ASP A 178 -9.20 -7.88 -0.22
CA ASP A 178 -7.94 -7.73 0.49
C ASP A 178 -7.84 -6.42 1.28
N ASN A 179 -6.76 -6.32 2.05
CA ASN A 179 -6.43 -5.17 2.88
C ASN A 179 -5.30 -4.33 2.24
N LEU A 180 -5.08 -4.43 0.94
CA LEU A 180 -3.93 -3.82 0.29
C LEU A 180 -4.32 -3.26 -1.08
N ASP A 181 -4.66 -1.99 -1.08
CA ASP A 181 -5.14 -1.32 -2.28
C ASP A 181 -4.18 -0.18 -2.68
N SER A 182 -4.23 0.29 -3.93
CA SER A 182 -3.29 1.28 -4.46
C SER A 182 -3.93 2.57 -4.93
N VAL A 183 -3.29 3.67 -4.52
CA VAL A 183 -3.39 4.93 -5.26
C VAL A 183 -2.36 4.90 -6.39
N ASP A 184 -2.88 4.69 -7.60
CA ASP A 184 -2.09 4.61 -8.83
C ASP A 184 -1.66 5.99 -9.31
N TYR A 185 -0.35 6.15 -9.50
CA TYR A 185 0.28 7.33 -10.10
C TYR A 185 -0.18 8.67 -9.51
N PRO A 186 -0.03 8.87 -8.19
CA PRO A 186 -0.49 10.09 -7.56
C PRO A 186 0.22 11.31 -8.17
N GLU A 187 -0.57 12.33 -8.52
CA GLU A 187 -0.13 13.59 -9.08
C GLU A 187 -0.10 14.67 -8.00
N ALA A 188 0.89 15.55 -8.08
CA ALA A 188 1.01 16.68 -7.18
C ALA A 188 -0.26 17.56 -7.21
N GLY A 189 -0.79 17.87 -6.03
CA GLY A 189 -2.04 18.59 -5.82
C GLY A 189 -3.30 17.75 -6.05
N GLY A 190 -3.17 16.47 -6.39
CA GLY A 190 -4.27 15.53 -6.51
C GLY A 190 -4.85 15.15 -5.15
N THR A 191 -6.14 14.78 -5.14
CA THR A 191 -6.79 14.15 -3.99
C THR A 191 -7.37 12.82 -4.45
N TYR A 192 -6.98 11.77 -3.75
CA TYR A 192 -7.36 10.39 -4.02
C TYR A 192 -8.21 9.87 -2.86
N TYR A 193 -9.21 9.06 -3.19
CA TYR A 193 -10.19 8.60 -2.22
C TYR A 193 -10.07 7.09 -2.06
N CYS A 194 -10.10 6.64 -0.82
CA CYS A 194 -10.27 5.25 -0.46
C CYS A 194 -11.49 5.08 0.45
N ILE A 195 -11.98 3.87 0.52
CA ILE A 195 -13.09 3.50 1.39
C ILE A 195 -12.82 2.12 1.99
N ALA A 196 -13.13 1.94 3.27
CA ALA A 196 -12.95 0.68 3.97
C ALA A 196 -14.20 0.29 4.75
N PHE A 197 -14.65 -0.95 4.58
CA PHE A 197 -15.89 -1.50 5.12
C PHE A 197 -15.62 -2.70 6.04
N ASN A 198 -16.13 -2.66 7.26
CA ASN A 198 -16.02 -3.80 8.18
C ASN A 198 -17.37 -4.11 8.83
N VAL A 199 -17.47 -5.35 9.33
CA VAL A 199 -18.59 -5.84 10.13
C VAL A 199 -18.04 -6.47 11.40
N ALA A 200 -18.64 -6.13 12.54
CA ALA A 200 -18.22 -6.71 13.82
C ALA A 200 -18.55 -8.21 13.84
N VAL A 201 -17.62 -9.02 14.32
CA VAL A 201 -17.88 -10.44 14.59
C VAL A 201 -18.96 -10.52 15.67
N PRO A 202 -20.02 -11.33 15.49
CA PRO A 202 -21.05 -11.48 16.51
C PRO A 202 -20.40 -11.95 17.81
N THR A 203 -20.51 -11.13 18.85
CA THR A 203 -20.07 -11.53 20.19
C THR A 203 -20.97 -12.68 20.62
N PRO A 204 -20.43 -13.83 21.10
CA PRO A 204 -21.27 -14.91 21.58
C PRO A 204 -22.14 -14.38 22.71
N THR A 205 -23.46 -14.39 22.51
CA THR A 205 -24.41 -14.04 23.57
C THR A 205 -24.11 -14.91 24.78
N PRO A 206 -23.84 -14.34 25.97
CA PRO A 206 -23.57 -15.14 27.14
C PRO A 206 -24.74 -16.11 27.32
N THR A 207 -24.42 -17.41 27.34
CA THR A 207 -25.44 -18.41 27.64
C THR A 207 -26.06 -18.03 28.98
N PRO A 208 -27.41 -17.93 29.09
CA PRO A 208 -28.02 -17.59 30.36
C PRO A 208 -27.49 -18.55 31.42
N THR A 209 -26.84 -18.01 32.44
CA THR A 209 -26.41 -18.79 33.60
C THR A 209 -27.66 -19.54 34.08
N PRO A 210 -27.63 -20.88 34.20
CA PRO A 210 -28.79 -21.62 34.68
C PRO A 210 -29.24 -20.99 36.00
N GLU A 211 -30.51 -20.62 36.06
CA GLU A 211 -31.11 -20.09 37.29
C GLU A 211 -30.77 -21.06 38.42
N PRO A 212 -30.26 -20.59 39.58
CA PRO A 212 -29.94 -21.48 40.68
C PRO A 212 -31.16 -22.33 40.98
N THR A 213 -30.99 -23.65 40.86
CA THR A 213 -32.05 -24.60 41.20
C THR A 213 -32.50 -24.27 42.63
N PRO A 214 -33.80 -24.07 42.90
CA PRO A 214 -34.25 -23.72 44.24
C PRO A 214 -33.71 -24.76 45.21
N THR A 215 -32.88 -24.30 46.15
CA THR A 215 -32.33 -25.15 47.20
C THR A 215 -33.51 -25.80 47.90
N PRO A 216 -33.56 -27.15 48.01
CA PRO A 216 -34.65 -27.80 48.72
C PRO A 216 -34.74 -27.19 50.12
N THR A 217 -35.94 -26.70 50.45
CA THR A 217 -36.24 -26.17 51.79
C THR A 217 -35.83 -27.22 52.81
N PRO A 218 -35.01 -26.87 53.83
CA PRO A 218 -34.60 -27.84 54.84
C PRO A 218 -35.86 -28.47 55.45
N THR A 219 -35.96 -29.79 55.32
CA THR A 219 -36.97 -30.56 56.00
C THR A 219 -36.72 -30.39 57.49
N PRO A 220 -37.72 -30.04 58.33
CA PRO A 220 -37.51 -29.84 59.76
C PRO A 220 -36.87 -31.09 60.36
N GLU A 221 -35.65 -30.93 60.85
CA GLU A 221 -34.88 -31.97 61.49
C GLU A 221 -35.59 -32.34 62.80
N SER A 222 -35.98 -33.61 62.90
CA SER A 222 -36.52 -34.16 64.14
C SER A 222 -35.49 -34.02 65.25
N SER A 223 -35.92 -33.34 66.33
CA SER A 223 -35.24 -33.13 67.61
C SER A 223 -34.23 -34.23 67.98
N PRO A 224 -32.98 -33.88 68.33
CA PRO A 224 -32.01 -34.87 68.76
C PRO A 224 -32.49 -35.60 70.02
N THR A 225 -32.40 -36.92 69.97
CA THR A 225 -32.59 -37.79 71.14
C THR A 225 -31.36 -37.64 72.04
N PRO A 226 -31.50 -37.47 73.36
CA PRO A 226 -30.35 -37.24 74.25
C PRO A 226 -29.37 -38.41 74.21
N THR A 227 -28.10 -38.09 73.97
CA THR A 227 -26.99 -39.03 73.94
C THR A 227 -26.69 -39.52 75.37
N PRO A 228 -26.58 -40.84 75.62
CA PRO A 228 -26.19 -41.36 76.92
C PRO A 228 -24.71 -41.09 77.23
N GLU A 229 -24.45 -40.81 78.50
CA GLU A 229 -23.19 -40.43 79.12
C GLU A 229 -22.09 -41.52 78.96
N PRO A 230 -20.82 -41.15 78.68
CA PRO A 230 -19.76 -42.12 78.44
C PRO A 230 -19.35 -42.85 79.74
N THR A 231 -19.28 -44.18 79.63
CA THR A 231 -18.79 -45.09 80.68
C THR A 231 -17.26 -45.00 80.82
N PRO A 232 -16.69 -44.96 82.04
CA PRO A 232 -15.25 -44.84 82.23
C PRO A 232 -14.49 -46.09 81.77
N THR A 233 -13.40 -45.87 81.04
CA THR A 233 -12.51 -46.92 80.51
C THR A 233 -11.52 -47.42 81.57
N PRO A 234 -11.30 -48.74 81.72
CA PRO A 234 -10.33 -49.27 82.67
C PRO A 234 -8.86 -49.13 82.20
N THR A 235 -8.00 -48.96 83.19
CA THR A 235 -6.55 -48.71 83.14
C THR A 235 -5.75 -49.90 82.56
N PRO A 236 -4.78 -49.68 81.64
CA PRO A 236 -3.85 -50.73 81.21
C PRO A 236 -2.66 -50.92 82.17
N THR A 237 -2.27 -52.18 82.35
CA THR A 237 -1.11 -52.71 83.10
C THR A 237 0.08 -52.91 82.12
N PRO A 238 1.36 -52.81 82.54
CA PRO A 238 2.49 -52.51 81.64
C PRO A 238 3.17 -53.74 81.02
N THR A 239 3.86 -53.52 79.90
CA THR A 239 4.74 -54.51 79.24
C THR A 239 6.09 -53.85 78.87
N PRO A 240 7.25 -54.55 79.00
CA PRO A 240 8.57 -53.91 79.07
C PRO A 240 9.33 -53.77 77.75
N ASP A 241 10.14 -52.70 77.75
CA ASP A 241 11.47 -52.41 77.18
C ASP A 241 12.13 -53.37 76.17
N ASN A 242 12.59 -52.81 75.03
CA ASN A 242 13.94 -53.00 74.52
C ASN A 242 14.28 -52.03 73.34
N GLY A 243 15.08 -51.01 73.67
CA GLY A 243 16.36 -50.62 73.03
C GLY A 243 16.56 -50.50 71.51
N GLY A 244 17.09 -49.34 71.10
CA GLY A 244 18.07 -49.20 69.98
C GLY A 244 17.78 -48.06 68.98
N THR A 245 18.19 -46.80 69.26
CA THR A 245 19.33 -46.06 68.63
C THR A 245 19.34 -46.02 67.08
N GLY A 246 19.39 -44.89 66.35
CA GLY A 246 19.49 -43.45 66.66
C GLY A 246 19.83 -42.65 65.37
N GLY A 247 19.64 -41.33 65.41
CA GLY A 247 20.22 -40.29 64.52
C GLY A 247 19.49 -40.04 63.18
N SER A 248 18.71 -38.96 63.00
CA SER A 248 19.09 -37.53 62.82
C SER A 248 19.81 -37.26 61.50
N GLY A 249 19.47 -36.27 60.69
CA GLY A 249 18.49 -35.19 60.81
C GLY A 249 18.49 -34.31 59.55
N ASP A 250 17.40 -33.56 59.42
CA ASP A 250 17.26 -32.19 58.93
C ASP A 250 17.85 -31.76 57.57
N ASN A 251 16.92 -31.33 56.70
CA ASN A 251 17.17 -30.53 55.51
C ASN A 251 16.28 -29.27 55.60
N PRO A 252 16.81 -28.07 55.34
CA PRO A 252 15.99 -27.00 54.77
C PRO A 252 16.62 -26.38 53.51
N PRO A 253 15.82 -25.64 52.72
CA PRO A 253 16.15 -25.25 51.35
C PRO A 253 16.80 -23.86 51.28
N VAL A 254 17.36 -23.50 50.11
CA VAL A 254 17.27 -22.15 49.50
C VAL A 254 18.06 -22.10 48.18
N SER A 255 17.50 -21.37 47.22
CA SER A 255 17.99 -21.03 45.88
C SER A 255 19.08 -19.95 45.88
N THR A 256 19.94 -19.92 44.86
CA THR A 256 20.22 -18.72 44.02
C THR A 256 21.30 -18.96 42.93
N ALA A 257 20.90 -18.54 41.73
CA ALA A 257 21.59 -18.03 40.53
C ALA A 257 23.14 -18.02 40.36
N SER A 258 23.52 -18.39 39.13
CA SER A 258 24.33 -17.62 38.15
C SER A 258 25.82 -17.95 37.91
N THR A 259 26.08 -18.09 36.60
CA THR A 259 27.27 -17.72 35.80
C THR A 259 28.35 -18.78 35.50
N GLY A 260 28.57 -19.03 34.20
CA GLY A 260 29.91 -18.96 33.61
C GLY A 260 30.45 -20.20 32.87
N GLY A 261 30.24 -20.24 31.55
CA GLY A 261 31.28 -20.37 30.51
C GLY A 261 32.22 -21.59 30.42
N GLY A 262 32.17 -22.29 29.28
CA GLY A 262 33.28 -23.04 28.66
C GLY A 262 32.95 -23.19 27.16
N SER A 263 33.69 -22.64 26.19
CA SER A 263 35.09 -22.85 25.72
C SER A 263 35.39 -24.23 25.12
N GLY A 264 35.78 -24.20 23.84
CA GLY A 264 36.43 -25.26 23.05
C GLY A 264 35.88 -25.30 21.61
N GLY A 265 36.64 -25.15 20.51
CA GLY A 265 38.07 -25.05 20.29
C GLY A 265 38.49 -25.87 19.06
N GLY A 266 39.15 -25.23 18.07
CA GLY A 266 40.03 -25.84 17.05
C GLY A 266 39.37 -26.37 15.76
N GLY A 267 39.92 -26.23 14.55
CA GLY A 267 41.21 -25.69 14.10
C GLY A 267 41.67 -26.36 12.79
N GLY A 268 42.21 -25.57 11.84
CA GLY A 268 43.11 -25.99 10.74
C GLY A 268 42.44 -26.46 9.43
N ILE A 269 42.99 -26.31 8.22
CA ILE A 269 44.27 -25.78 7.71
C ILE A 269 44.26 -25.83 6.15
N LEU A 270 45.05 -24.93 5.53
CA LEU A 270 45.88 -25.05 4.30
C LEU A 270 45.31 -25.15 2.84
N GLY A 271 45.86 -24.25 2.00
CA GLY A 271 46.13 -24.40 0.55
C GLY A 271 45.08 -23.75 -0.37
N SER A 272 45.37 -22.88 -1.33
CA SER A 272 46.50 -22.85 -2.25
C SER A 272 46.66 -21.47 -2.91
N PHE A 273 47.91 -21.10 -3.17
CA PHE A 273 48.32 -19.93 -3.92
C PHE A 273 48.40 -20.29 -5.41
N GLY A 274 47.91 -19.43 -6.29
CA GLY A 274 48.03 -19.59 -7.73
C GLY A 274 48.00 -18.23 -8.42
N SER A 275 49.17 -17.72 -8.76
CA SER A 275 49.38 -16.49 -9.52
C SER A 275 49.37 -16.74 -11.04
N ILE A 276 49.18 -15.64 -11.78
CA ILE A 276 49.62 -15.34 -13.17
C ILE A 276 48.71 -15.77 -14.33
N GLY A 277 48.25 -14.75 -15.06
CA GLY A 277 47.64 -14.86 -16.39
C GLY A 277 47.47 -13.48 -17.02
N ILE A 278 48.59 -12.81 -17.34
CA ILE A 278 48.63 -11.61 -18.17
C ILE A 278 48.35 -12.03 -19.61
N GLY A 279 47.31 -11.46 -20.23
CA GLY A 279 47.01 -11.63 -21.65
C GLY A 279 46.57 -10.30 -22.24
N GLY A 280 47.55 -9.53 -22.73
CA GLY A 280 47.30 -8.30 -23.49
C GLY A 280 46.71 -8.61 -24.86
N GLY A 281 45.52 -8.09 -25.13
CA GLY A 281 44.95 -7.91 -26.46
C GLY A 281 44.98 -6.42 -26.84
N PRO A 282 45.20 -6.07 -28.12
CA PRO A 282 45.56 -4.72 -28.52
C PRO A 282 44.42 -3.71 -28.34
N ILE A 283 44.76 -2.62 -27.64
CA ILE A 283 44.04 -1.35 -27.61
C ILE A 283 43.94 -0.77 -29.03
N VAL A 284 42.75 -0.86 -29.62
CA VAL A 284 42.36 -0.09 -30.81
C VAL A 284 41.95 1.31 -30.37
N PRO A 285 42.52 2.39 -30.93
CA PRO A 285 42.06 3.74 -30.62
C PRO A 285 40.69 3.98 -31.27
N SER A 286 39.69 4.26 -30.44
CA SER A 286 38.36 4.69 -30.87
C SER A 286 38.44 6.07 -31.53
N THR A 287 38.45 6.09 -32.86
CA THR A 287 38.08 7.28 -33.65
C THR A 287 36.65 7.69 -33.31
N PRO A 288 36.36 8.97 -33.03
CA PRO A 288 35.00 9.44 -32.85
C PRO A 288 34.23 9.28 -34.17
N PRO A 289 32.94 8.89 -34.18
CA PRO A 289 32.16 8.98 -35.39
C PRO A 289 32.08 10.45 -35.79
N ALA A 290 32.56 10.74 -36.99
CA ALA A 290 32.37 11.99 -37.68
C ALA A 290 30.88 12.35 -37.69
N GLY A 291 30.58 13.63 -37.45
CA GLY A 291 29.23 14.17 -37.54
C GLY A 291 28.61 13.77 -38.87
N GLN A 292 27.53 13.00 -38.80
CA GLN A 292 26.74 12.64 -39.97
C GLN A 292 25.90 13.86 -40.35
N VAL A 293 26.17 14.33 -41.55
CA VAL A 293 25.63 15.55 -42.14
C VAL A 293 24.12 15.37 -42.39
N LEU A 294 23.33 16.32 -41.93
CA LEU A 294 21.91 16.50 -42.27
C LEU A 294 21.75 16.57 -43.80
N GLY A 295 21.22 15.50 -44.40
CA GLY A 295 21.06 15.46 -45.84
C GLY A 295 20.52 14.16 -46.40
N GLU A 296 19.54 13.54 -45.75
CA GLU A 296 18.73 12.50 -46.40
C GLU A 296 17.26 12.89 -46.23
N THR A 297 16.55 13.04 -47.34
CA THR A 297 15.09 13.20 -47.34
C THR A 297 14.49 11.88 -46.90
N THR A 298 14.50 11.63 -45.59
CA THR A 298 13.91 10.43 -44.99
C THR A 298 12.41 10.50 -45.21
N SER A 299 11.92 9.74 -46.18
CA SER A 299 10.51 9.36 -46.24
C SER A 299 10.12 8.86 -44.84
N CYS A 300 9.12 9.48 -44.22
CA CYS A 300 8.71 9.08 -42.88
C CYS A 300 8.05 7.70 -42.96
N GLY A 301 8.64 6.73 -42.26
CA GLY A 301 8.18 5.34 -42.21
C GLY A 301 7.43 5.01 -40.92
N ILE A 302 7.15 3.72 -40.72
CA ILE A 302 6.60 3.20 -39.45
C ILE A 302 7.57 3.56 -38.32
N TYR A 303 7.06 4.27 -37.31
CA TYR A 303 7.81 4.74 -36.16
C TYR A 303 7.85 3.68 -35.03
N LEU A 304 6.68 3.18 -34.63
CA LEU A 304 6.51 2.07 -33.70
C LEU A 304 6.07 0.80 -34.44
N ASN A 305 6.86 -0.27 -34.31
CA ASN A 305 6.61 -1.57 -34.92
C ASN A 305 5.91 -2.53 -33.96
N GLU A 306 6.28 -2.49 -32.68
CA GLU A 306 5.82 -3.46 -31.68
C GLU A 306 4.71 -2.90 -30.80
N TYR A 307 4.00 -3.80 -30.12
CA TYR A 307 3.05 -3.41 -29.08
C TYR A 307 3.80 -3.20 -27.77
N ILE A 308 3.33 -2.24 -26.98
CA ILE A 308 3.94 -1.90 -25.69
C ILE A 308 2.82 -1.95 -24.64
N LYS A 309 3.00 -2.76 -23.60
CA LYS A 309 2.01 -3.01 -22.55
C LYS A 309 2.63 -2.77 -21.18
N TYR A 310 1.92 -2.09 -20.29
CA TYR A 310 2.37 -1.93 -18.90
C TYR A 310 2.45 -3.29 -18.19
N GLY A 311 3.46 -3.48 -17.34
CA GLY A 311 3.81 -4.76 -16.73
C GLY A 311 4.33 -5.84 -17.70
N GLY A 312 4.40 -5.55 -19.01
CA GLY A 312 4.86 -6.47 -20.04
C GLY A 312 6.39 -6.47 -20.23
N LYS A 313 6.92 -7.57 -20.79
CA LYS A 313 8.30 -7.62 -21.31
C LYS A 313 8.40 -6.89 -22.65
N ASN A 314 8.49 -5.57 -22.59
CA ASN A 314 8.55 -4.71 -23.77
C ASN A 314 9.96 -4.65 -24.36
N ASN A 315 10.06 -4.41 -25.68
CA ASN A 315 11.32 -4.06 -26.32
C ASN A 315 11.77 -2.65 -25.86
N PRO A 316 12.92 -2.51 -25.17
CA PRO A 316 13.34 -1.22 -24.63
C PRO A 316 13.54 -0.13 -25.69
N GLU A 317 13.92 -0.48 -26.91
CA GLU A 317 14.13 0.50 -27.98
C GLU A 317 12.80 1.05 -28.51
N GLU A 318 11.74 0.24 -28.53
CA GLU A 318 10.39 0.71 -28.89
C GLU A 318 9.81 1.60 -27.79
N VAL A 319 10.11 1.29 -26.53
CA VAL A 319 9.73 2.15 -25.39
C VAL A 319 10.45 3.50 -25.43
N LYS A 320 11.76 3.54 -25.76
CA LYS A 320 12.46 4.82 -25.93
C LYS A 320 11.83 5.69 -27.02
N LYS A 321 11.43 5.07 -28.14
CA LYS A 321 10.72 5.77 -29.22
C LYS A 321 9.38 6.31 -28.74
N LEU A 322 8.60 5.52 -27.99
CA LEU A 322 7.35 5.97 -27.39
C LEU A 322 7.60 7.16 -26.45
N GLN A 323 8.57 7.07 -25.54
CA GLN A 323 8.92 8.14 -24.60
C GLN A 323 9.32 9.43 -25.33
N ALA A 324 10.18 9.31 -26.35
CA ALA A 324 10.58 10.45 -27.18
C ALA A 324 9.39 11.07 -27.93
N PHE A 325 8.45 10.24 -28.40
CA PHE A 325 7.24 10.71 -29.05
C PHE A 325 6.35 11.47 -28.09
N LEU A 326 6.09 10.91 -26.89
CA LEU A 326 5.25 11.54 -25.87
C LEU A 326 5.84 12.87 -25.38
N ASN A 327 7.16 12.97 -25.19
CA ASN A 327 7.81 14.24 -24.85
C ASN A 327 7.59 15.29 -25.94
N ARG A 328 7.77 14.91 -27.21
CA ARG A 328 7.68 15.84 -28.33
C ARG A 328 6.23 16.24 -28.68
N HIS A 329 5.31 15.29 -28.64
CA HIS A 329 3.94 15.45 -29.14
C HIS A 329 2.97 15.91 -28.03
N GLU A 330 3.14 15.38 -26.82
CA GLU A 330 2.30 15.73 -25.67
C GLU A 330 2.93 16.78 -24.75
N GLY A 331 4.18 17.19 -25.01
CA GLY A 331 4.88 18.17 -24.18
C GLY A 331 5.22 17.65 -22.79
N THR A 332 5.36 16.34 -22.65
CA THR A 332 5.76 15.70 -21.38
C THR A 332 7.26 15.85 -21.13
N ASN A 333 7.68 15.63 -19.88
CA ASN A 333 9.08 15.62 -19.46
C ASN A 333 9.50 14.24 -18.91
N ILE A 334 9.10 13.17 -19.59
CA ILE A 334 9.37 11.81 -19.12
C ILE A 334 10.79 11.35 -19.53
N PRO A 335 11.55 10.70 -18.62
CA PRO A 335 12.88 10.17 -18.93
C PRO A 335 12.85 9.12 -20.06
N ILE A 336 13.78 9.23 -21.02
CA ILE A 336 13.92 8.28 -22.13
C ILE A 336 14.84 7.12 -21.70
N THR A 337 14.27 6.13 -21.02
CA THR A 337 15.01 5.01 -20.41
C THR A 337 14.86 3.70 -21.17
N GLY A 338 13.77 3.54 -21.93
CA GLY A 338 13.35 2.25 -22.50
C GLY A 338 12.63 1.35 -21.51
N PHE A 339 12.42 1.81 -20.28
CA PHE A 339 11.56 1.15 -19.31
C PHE A 339 10.15 1.72 -19.40
N TYR A 340 9.16 0.87 -19.68
CA TYR A 340 7.76 1.31 -19.77
C TYR A 340 7.15 1.38 -18.39
N GLY A 341 7.62 2.38 -17.65
CA GLY A 341 7.27 2.61 -16.26
C GLY A 341 6.15 3.63 -16.08
N PRO A 342 5.90 4.01 -14.83
CA PRO A 342 4.79 4.85 -14.37
C PRO A 342 4.53 6.10 -15.19
N MET A 343 5.55 6.95 -15.34
CA MET A 343 5.43 8.21 -16.07
C MET A 343 5.07 7.99 -17.55
N THR A 344 5.60 6.93 -18.17
CA THR A 344 5.28 6.63 -19.57
C THR A 344 3.88 6.04 -19.69
N HIS A 345 3.45 5.21 -18.73
CA HIS A 345 2.12 4.65 -18.66
C HIS A 345 1.05 5.74 -18.54
N LYS A 346 1.22 6.65 -17.58
CA LYS A 346 0.37 7.84 -17.41
C LYS A 346 0.31 8.68 -18.68
N ALA A 347 1.45 8.98 -19.30
CA ALA A 347 1.49 9.76 -20.54
C ALA A 347 0.73 9.07 -21.69
N VAL A 348 0.71 7.73 -21.73
CA VAL A 348 -0.15 6.99 -22.67
C VAL A 348 -1.62 7.07 -22.28
N HIS A 349 -1.96 7.04 -20.98
CA HIS A 349 -3.34 7.27 -20.54
C HIS A 349 -3.85 8.64 -20.99
N ASP A 350 -3.08 9.69 -20.76
CA ASP A 350 -3.40 11.07 -21.12
C ASP A 350 -3.55 11.20 -22.65
N LEU A 351 -2.65 10.57 -23.42
CA LEU A 351 -2.75 10.50 -24.88
C LEU A 351 -4.06 9.84 -25.33
N GLN A 352 -4.37 8.67 -24.77
CA GLN A 352 -5.58 7.91 -25.12
C GLN A 352 -6.85 8.68 -24.78
N ALA A 353 -6.90 9.34 -23.62
CA ALA A 353 -8.02 10.17 -23.21
C ALA A 353 -8.19 11.39 -24.13
N LYS A 354 -7.09 12.03 -24.55
CA LYS A 354 -7.11 13.19 -25.45
C LYS A 354 -7.56 12.85 -26.87
N TYR A 355 -7.18 11.68 -27.37
CA TYR A 355 -7.48 11.21 -28.73
C TYR A 355 -8.46 10.02 -28.73
N TRP A 356 -9.38 10.02 -27.77
CA TRP A 356 -10.27 8.91 -27.47
C TRP A 356 -11.13 8.47 -28.66
N GLU A 357 -11.55 9.40 -29.52
CA GLU A 357 -12.44 9.09 -30.66
C GLU A 357 -11.78 8.16 -31.68
N GLU A 358 -10.47 8.33 -31.92
CA GLU A 358 -9.72 7.47 -32.85
C GLU A 358 -9.13 6.24 -32.15
N ILE A 359 -8.79 6.36 -30.87
CA ILE A 359 -8.05 5.34 -30.14
C ILE A 359 -8.96 4.38 -29.37
N LEU A 360 -9.89 4.89 -28.57
CA LEU A 360 -10.67 4.15 -27.58
C LEU A 360 -12.08 3.78 -28.07
N LYS A 361 -12.81 4.74 -28.64
CA LYS A 361 -14.18 4.54 -29.19
C LYS A 361 -14.35 3.28 -30.05
N PRO A 362 -13.40 2.89 -30.93
CA PRO A 362 -13.52 1.67 -31.74
C PRO A 362 -13.64 0.37 -30.92
N TRP A 363 -13.17 0.36 -29.67
CA TRP A 363 -13.15 -0.80 -28.77
C TRP A 363 -14.40 -0.96 -27.93
N VAL A 364 -15.30 0.02 -27.87
CA VAL A 364 -16.53 -0.05 -27.05
C VAL A 364 -17.39 -1.25 -27.45
N LYS A 365 -17.57 -1.49 -28.76
CA LYS A 365 -18.30 -2.67 -29.27
C LYS A 365 -17.63 -4.02 -28.97
N TYR A 366 -16.41 -4.00 -28.45
CA TYR A 366 -15.58 -5.17 -28.13
C TYR A 366 -15.28 -5.30 -26.64
N GLY A 367 -16.03 -4.60 -25.78
CA GLY A 367 -15.97 -4.77 -24.33
C GLY A 367 -15.13 -3.72 -23.59
N LEU A 368 -14.74 -2.62 -24.25
CA LEU A 368 -14.25 -1.45 -23.50
C LEU A 368 -15.43 -0.78 -22.79
N ALA A 369 -15.33 -0.55 -21.48
CA ALA A 369 -16.43 -0.09 -20.64
C ALA A 369 -17.08 1.20 -21.16
N THR A 370 -16.26 2.20 -21.52
CA THR A 370 -16.72 3.43 -22.16
C THR A 370 -15.74 3.86 -23.26
N GLU A 371 -16.16 4.79 -24.12
CA GLU A 371 -15.27 5.41 -25.11
C GLU A 371 -14.15 6.27 -24.50
N HIS A 372 -14.16 6.50 -23.18
CA HIS A 372 -13.14 7.23 -22.43
C HIS A 372 -12.31 6.33 -21.50
N THR A 373 -12.60 5.03 -21.44
CA THR A 373 -11.85 4.09 -20.59
C THR A 373 -10.48 3.86 -21.20
N SER A 374 -9.49 4.55 -20.65
CA SER A 374 -8.10 4.46 -21.08
C SER A 374 -7.43 3.21 -20.51
N THR A 375 -6.56 2.57 -21.27
CA THR A 375 -5.93 1.27 -20.92
C THR A 375 -4.44 1.40 -20.64
N GLY A 376 -3.82 2.51 -21.02
CA GLY A 376 -2.37 2.68 -20.96
C GLY A 376 -1.59 1.72 -21.87
N TYR A 377 -2.25 0.99 -22.79
CA TYR A 377 -1.58 0.05 -23.69
C TYR A 377 -1.38 0.64 -25.08
N VAL A 378 -0.16 0.58 -25.60
CA VAL A 378 0.12 0.90 -27.00
C VAL A 378 -0.15 -0.33 -27.85
N TYR A 379 -1.44 -0.61 -28.07
CA TYR A 379 -1.92 -1.71 -28.90
C TYR A 379 -2.38 -1.21 -30.28
N LYS A 380 -3.24 -1.95 -30.98
CA LYS A 380 -3.56 -1.73 -32.40
C LYS A 380 -3.90 -0.27 -32.75
N THR A 381 -4.89 0.34 -32.09
CA THR A 381 -5.37 1.70 -32.43
C THR A 381 -4.40 2.79 -31.94
N THR A 382 -3.87 2.70 -30.72
CA THR A 382 -2.87 3.64 -30.20
C THR A 382 -1.59 3.63 -31.03
N LYS A 383 -1.06 2.45 -31.38
CA LYS A 383 0.13 2.32 -32.24
C LYS A 383 -0.11 2.90 -33.64
N ARG A 384 -1.28 2.61 -34.24
CA ARG A 384 -1.68 3.22 -35.52
C ARG A 384 -1.66 4.74 -35.42
N TRP A 385 -2.31 5.28 -34.39
CA TRP A 385 -2.45 6.71 -34.19
C TRP A 385 -1.09 7.38 -34.05
N ILE A 386 -0.19 6.85 -33.21
CA ILE A 386 1.18 7.36 -33.04
C ILE A 386 1.96 7.36 -34.37
N ASN A 387 1.84 6.29 -35.16
CA ASN A 387 2.51 6.19 -36.45
C ASN A 387 2.01 7.25 -37.45
N ASN A 388 0.71 7.49 -37.51
CA ASN A 388 0.12 8.53 -38.37
C ASN A 388 0.45 9.94 -37.86
N ALA A 389 0.46 10.17 -36.55
CA ALA A 389 0.84 11.45 -35.94
C ALA A 389 2.33 11.77 -36.17
N ASN A 390 3.20 10.76 -36.15
CA ASN A 390 4.62 10.93 -36.47
C ASN A 390 4.87 11.15 -37.98
N CYS A 391 3.96 10.65 -38.84
CA CYS A 391 4.10 10.73 -40.29
C CYS A 391 2.72 10.91 -40.96
N SER A 392 2.36 12.15 -41.25
CA SER A 392 1.05 12.50 -41.82
C SER A 392 0.81 11.88 -43.21
N THR A 393 1.86 11.55 -43.95
CA THR A 393 1.76 10.90 -45.27
C THR A 393 1.59 9.38 -45.19
N LEU A 394 1.76 8.77 -44.01
CA LEU A 394 1.68 7.32 -43.84
C LEU A 394 0.24 6.80 -44.00
N ASN A 395 -0.73 7.58 -43.51
CA ASN A 395 -2.18 7.34 -43.62
C ASN A 395 -2.58 5.86 -43.44
N LEU A 396 -2.12 5.24 -42.34
CA LEU A 396 -2.44 3.85 -42.04
C LEU A 396 -3.97 3.68 -41.88
N PRO A 397 -4.57 2.62 -42.46
CA PRO A 397 -5.98 2.34 -42.28
C PRO A 397 -6.28 1.88 -40.85
N GLN A 398 -7.54 2.00 -40.41
CA GLN A 398 -7.97 1.48 -39.12
C GLN A 398 -7.70 -0.03 -39.05
N PRO A 399 -7.08 -0.55 -37.97
CA PRO A 399 -6.78 -1.97 -37.88
C PRO A 399 -8.07 -2.78 -37.70
N GLU A 400 -8.04 -4.03 -38.15
CA GLU A 400 -9.07 -4.99 -37.81
C GLU A 400 -9.06 -5.26 -36.31
N LEU A 401 -10.21 -5.08 -35.68
CA LEU A 401 -10.42 -5.31 -34.26
C LEU A 401 -11.06 -6.70 -34.06
N PRO A 402 -10.76 -7.37 -32.93
CA PRO A 402 -11.12 -8.78 -32.68
C PRO A 402 -12.60 -9.12 -32.87
#